data_AF-A0A3D3L3A3-F1
#
_entry.id   AF-A0A3D3L3A3-F1
#
_cell.length_a   1.000
_cell.length_b   1.000
_cell.length_c   1.000
_cell.angle_alpha   90.00
_cell.angle_beta   90.00
_cell.angle_gamma   90.00
#
_symmetry.space_group_name_H-M   'P 1'
#
loop_
_entity.id
_entity.type
_entity.pdbx_description
1 polymer ?
#
loop_
_entity_poly.entity_id
_entity_poly.type
_entity_poly.pdbx_seq_one_letter_code
_entity_poly.pdbx_strand_id
1 'polypeptide(L)'
;KVSPKGETDPTPEEKLLKAIFGEKAGEVKDSSRRADPGVQGVVINTKLFQKRARMSRIELKKAIQHLQLEARTTKADLKESRDKKLMVLLKNQISSGIRDISNGRTLIKKSTKLTEKRLKTFDLERFAQDSPWIENKSSWKDIKTVWRTYRREWSEAEDNLE
;
A
#
# COMPACT_ATOMS: atom_id res chain seq x y z
N LYS A 1 -17.50 23.80 18.48
CA LYS A 1 -17.47 22.61 19.36
C LYS A 1 -18.43 22.91 20.49
N VAL A 2 -19.30 21.98 20.85
CA VAL A 2 -20.25 22.17 21.95
C VAL A 2 -19.92 21.17 23.05
N SER A 3 -20.05 21.61 24.29
CA SER A 3 -19.89 20.77 25.47
C SER A 3 -21.23 20.70 26.21
N PRO A 4 -21.66 19.53 26.70
CA PRO A 4 -22.85 19.46 27.54
C PRO A 4 -22.61 20.32 28.80
N LYS A 5 -23.61 21.09 29.21
CA LYS A 5 -23.63 21.72 30.53
C LYS A 5 -23.78 20.59 31.56
N GLY A 6 -23.02 20.65 32.66
CA GLY A 6 -23.17 19.69 33.75
C GLY A 6 -24.56 19.78 34.39
N GLU A 7 -24.94 18.77 35.14
CA GLU A 7 -26.21 18.68 35.88
C GLU A 7 -26.17 19.68 37.05
N THR A 8 -26.40 20.95 36.74
CA THR A 8 -26.59 22.05 37.71
C THR A 8 -28.03 22.49 37.66
N ASP A 9 -28.64 22.75 38.81
CA ASP A 9 -30.01 23.23 38.90
C ASP A 9 -30.20 24.47 38.02
N PRO A 10 -31.11 24.44 37.03
CA PRO A 10 -31.32 25.56 36.12
C PRO A 10 -31.91 26.74 36.89
N THR A 11 -31.53 27.95 36.51
CA THR A 11 -32.11 29.15 37.11
C THR A 11 -33.61 29.25 36.77
N PRO A 12 -34.42 29.99 37.56
CA PRO A 12 -35.85 30.16 37.27
C PRO A 12 -36.14 30.66 35.85
N GLU A 13 -35.25 31.48 35.27
CA GLU A 13 -35.33 31.97 33.89
C GLU A 13 -35.09 30.85 32.86
N GLU A 14 -34.07 30.01 33.07
CA GLU A 14 -33.80 28.84 32.22
C GLU A 14 -34.92 27.80 32.33
N LYS A 15 -35.52 27.64 33.51
CA LYS A 15 -36.67 26.77 33.76
C LYS A 15 -37.92 27.24 33.02
N LEU A 16 -38.19 28.55 33.01
CA LEU A 16 -39.29 29.15 32.24
C LEU A 16 -39.06 28.98 30.74
N LEU A 17 -37.85 29.22 30.25
CA LEU A 17 -37.48 29.01 28.85
C LEU A 17 -37.61 27.53 28.43
N LYS A 18 -37.18 26.58 29.28
CA LYS A 18 -37.38 25.14 29.05
C LYS A 18 -38.86 24.76 29.01
N ALA A 19 -39.72 25.41 29.81
CA ALA A 19 -41.16 25.18 29.79
C ALA A 19 -41.84 25.70 28.50
N ILE A 20 -41.33 26.80 27.92
CA ILE A 20 -41.87 27.39 26.68
C ILE A 20 -41.31 26.72 25.42
N PHE A 21 -40.04 26.33 25.42
CA PHE A 21 -39.30 25.84 24.22
C PHE A 21 -38.91 24.35 24.26
N GLY A 22 -39.16 23.64 25.37
CA GLY A 22 -38.87 22.21 25.54
C GLY A 22 -37.39 21.88 25.82
N GLU A 23 -37.06 20.58 25.82
CA GLU A 23 -35.73 20.04 26.23
C GLU A 23 -34.55 20.45 25.32
N LYS A 24 -34.82 20.99 24.13
CA LYS A 24 -33.77 21.40 23.17
C LYS A 24 -33.09 22.73 23.51
N ALA A 25 -33.59 23.47 24.50
CA ALA A 25 -33.23 24.89 24.66
C ALA A 25 -31.95 25.17 25.49
N GLY A 26 -31.42 24.23 26.28
CA GLY A 26 -30.53 24.65 27.39
C GLY A 26 -29.24 23.87 27.63
N GLU A 27 -29.06 22.66 27.09
CA GLU A 27 -28.07 21.73 27.66
C GLU A 27 -26.66 21.80 27.06
N VAL A 28 -26.39 22.73 26.14
CA VAL A 28 -25.07 22.84 25.50
C VAL A 28 -24.45 24.22 25.72
N LYS A 29 -23.16 24.23 26.06
CA LYS A 29 -22.31 25.41 26.10
C LYS A 29 -21.42 25.42 24.86
N ASP A 30 -21.31 26.57 24.20
CA ASP A 30 -20.33 26.77 23.13
C ASP A 30 -18.91 26.68 23.72
N SER A 31 -18.14 25.71 23.25
CA SER A 31 -16.72 25.49 23.56
C SER A 31 -15.86 25.50 22.29
N SER A 32 -16.31 26.25 21.26
CA SER A 32 -15.56 26.47 20.03
C SER A 32 -14.17 27.07 20.31
N ARG A 33 -13.16 26.61 19.57
CA ARG A 33 -11.84 27.25 19.55
C ARG A 33 -11.96 28.49 18.68
N ARG A 34 -11.73 29.66 19.26
CA ARG A 34 -11.61 30.94 18.55
C ARG A 34 -10.15 31.33 18.44
N ALA A 35 -9.82 32.22 17.52
CA ALA A 35 -8.48 32.80 17.43
C ALA A 35 -8.17 33.60 18.70
N ASP A 36 -6.89 33.62 19.09
CA ASP A 36 -6.45 34.40 20.24
C ASP A 36 -6.65 35.91 19.97
N PRO A 37 -6.96 36.73 20.99
CA PRO A 37 -7.22 38.15 20.79
C PRO A 37 -6.01 38.86 20.15
N GLY A 38 -6.27 39.69 19.13
CA GLY A 38 -5.24 40.48 18.45
C GLY A 38 -4.54 39.79 17.28
N VAL A 39 -4.81 38.51 17.01
CA VAL A 39 -4.28 37.80 15.84
C VAL A 39 -5.21 37.98 14.63
N GLN A 40 -4.66 38.39 13.48
CA GLN A 40 -5.36 38.47 12.20
C GLN A 40 -4.58 37.72 11.13
N GLY A 41 -5.26 37.00 10.24
CA GLY A 41 -4.62 36.21 9.18
C GLY A 41 -5.59 35.33 8.42
N VAL A 42 -5.05 34.58 7.45
CA VAL A 42 -5.82 33.65 6.60
C VAL A 42 -5.48 32.20 6.96
N VAL A 43 -6.50 31.34 7.07
CA VAL A 43 -6.32 29.91 7.36
C VAL A 43 -5.77 29.20 6.12
N ILE A 44 -4.59 28.60 6.24
CA ILE A 44 -3.93 27.88 5.12
C ILE A 44 -4.27 26.39 5.11
N ASN A 45 -4.39 25.74 6.28
CA ASN A 45 -4.64 24.30 6.36
C ASN A 45 -5.38 23.91 7.65
N THR A 46 -6.19 22.85 7.59
CA THR A 46 -6.86 22.25 8.76
C THR A 46 -6.62 20.74 8.78
N LYS A 47 -6.33 20.17 9.95
CA LYS A 47 -6.13 18.73 10.15
C LYS A 47 -7.14 18.24 11.19
N LEU A 48 -7.91 17.21 10.83
CA LEU A 48 -8.84 16.54 11.74
C LEU A 48 -8.19 15.24 12.25
N PHE A 49 -8.00 15.15 13.56
CA PHE A 49 -7.54 13.94 14.21
C PHE A 49 -8.72 13.29 14.93
N GLN A 50 -8.97 12.02 14.65
CA GLN A 50 -9.95 11.22 15.37
C GLN A 50 -9.19 10.19 16.19
N LYS A 51 -9.58 10.03 17.47
CA LYS A 51 -9.08 8.91 18.26
C LYS A 51 -9.59 7.64 17.61
N ARG A 52 -8.68 6.75 17.21
CA ARG A 52 -9.04 5.46 16.61
C ARG A 52 -10.04 4.79 17.54
N ALA A 53 -11.29 4.63 17.09
CA ALA A 53 -12.27 3.86 17.85
C ALA A 53 -11.65 2.48 18.10
N ARG A 54 -11.89 1.89 19.28
CA ARG A 54 -11.55 0.49 19.49
C ARG A 54 -12.44 -0.31 18.54
N MET A 55 -11.96 -0.55 17.33
CA MET A 55 -12.56 -1.49 16.41
C MET A 55 -12.72 -2.80 17.18
N SER A 56 -13.87 -3.45 17.01
CA SER A 56 -14.06 -4.77 17.61
C SER A 56 -12.96 -5.71 17.11
N ARG A 57 -12.57 -6.70 17.91
CA ARG A 57 -11.58 -7.72 17.48
C ARG A 57 -11.97 -8.39 16.17
N ILE A 58 -13.28 -8.49 15.90
CA ILE A 58 -13.85 -9.06 14.68
C ILE A 58 -13.56 -8.17 13.46
N GLU A 59 -13.85 -6.87 13.57
CA GLU A 59 -13.59 -5.91 12.49
C GLU A 59 -12.09 -5.78 12.19
N LEU A 60 -11.25 -5.78 13.23
CA LEU A 60 -9.79 -5.78 13.07
C LEU A 60 -9.31 -7.01 12.31
N LYS A 61 -9.75 -8.20 12.70
CA LYS A 61 -9.38 -9.44 12.03
C LYS A 61 -9.83 -9.43 10.55
N LYS A 62 -11.03 -8.94 10.28
CA LYS A 62 -11.56 -8.83 8.91
C LYS A 62 -10.75 -7.85 8.07
N ALA A 63 -10.39 -6.69 8.62
CA ALA A 63 -9.55 -5.70 7.96
C ALA A 63 -8.14 -6.24 7.65
N ILE A 64 -7.50 -6.92 8.62
CA ILE A 64 -6.20 -7.56 8.43
C ILE A 64 -6.28 -8.63 7.33
N GLN A 65 -7.32 -9.47 7.35
CA GLN A 65 -7.51 -10.50 6.33
C GLN A 65 -7.70 -9.90 4.93
N HIS A 66 -8.44 -8.80 4.82
CA HIS A 66 -8.61 -8.09 3.55
C HIS A 66 -7.28 -7.54 3.03
N LEU A 67 -6.52 -6.85 3.88
CA LEU A 67 -5.19 -6.31 3.53
C LEU A 67 -4.23 -7.43 3.09
N GLN A 68 -4.23 -8.57 3.79
CA GLN A 68 -3.43 -9.72 3.40
C GLN A 68 -3.86 -10.31 2.05
N LEU A 69 -5.16 -10.35 1.76
CA LEU A 69 -5.67 -10.84 0.48
C LEU A 69 -5.24 -9.91 -0.66
N GLU A 70 -5.40 -8.59 -0.47
CA GLU A 70 -5.00 -7.56 -1.43
C GLU A 70 -3.49 -7.56 -1.69
N ALA A 71 -2.68 -7.70 -0.63
CA ALA A 71 -1.22 -7.84 -0.77
C ALA A 71 -0.85 -9.11 -1.53
N ARG A 72 -1.58 -10.22 -1.35
CA ARG A 72 -1.35 -11.45 -2.12
C ARG A 72 -1.71 -11.30 -3.59
N THR A 73 -2.85 -10.69 -3.91
CA THR A 73 -3.28 -10.50 -5.30
C THR A 73 -2.33 -9.57 -6.03
N THR A 74 -1.98 -8.42 -5.45
CA THR A 74 -1.03 -7.47 -6.03
C THR A 74 0.35 -8.11 -6.27
N LYS A 75 0.88 -8.87 -5.31
CA LYS A 75 2.12 -9.64 -5.47
C LYS A 75 2.04 -10.68 -6.59
N ALA A 76 0.91 -11.37 -6.73
CA ALA A 76 0.68 -12.32 -7.81
C ALA A 76 0.65 -11.63 -9.19
N ASP A 77 -0.07 -10.51 -9.30
CA ASP A 77 -0.17 -9.72 -10.53
C ASP A 77 1.19 -9.13 -10.94
N LEU A 78 1.97 -8.64 -9.98
CA LEU A 78 3.34 -8.18 -10.21
C LEU A 78 4.24 -9.30 -10.73
N LYS A 79 4.13 -10.51 -10.15
CA LYS A 79 4.88 -11.68 -10.61
C LYS A 79 4.47 -12.07 -12.03
N GLU A 80 3.18 -12.08 -12.34
CA GLU A 80 2.70 -12.38 -13.69
C GLU A 80 3.16 -11.35 -14.73
N SER A 81 3.07 -10.06 -14.39
CA SER A 81 3.52 -8.95 -15.24
C SER A 81 5.03 -9.02 -15.52
N ARG A 82 5.83 -9.34 -14.49
CA ARG A 82 7.27 -9.59 -14.62
C ARG A 82 7.53 -10.74 -15.60
N ASP A 83 6.90 -11.88 -15.39
CA ASP A 83 7.13 -13.09 -16.21
C ASP A 83 6.73 -12.86 -17.66
N LYS A 84 5.59 -12.19 -17.92
CA LYS A 84 5.19 -11.78 -19.28
C LYS A 84 6.25 -10.91 -19.96
N LYS A 85 6.76 -9.88 -19.28
CA LYS A 85 7.79 -8.98 -19.82
C LYS A 85 9.10 -9.73 -20.09
N LEU A 86 9.53 -10.57 -19.15
CA LEU A 86 10.74 -11.38 -19.30
C LEU A 86 10.61 -12.36 -20.47
N MET A 87 9.45 -13.00 -20.64
CA MET A 87 9.23 -13.92 -21.76
C MET A 87 9.32 -13.23 -23.12
N VAL A 88 8.79 -12.02 -23.26
CA VAL A 88 8.92 -11.24 -24.49
C VAL A 88 10.38 -10.91 -24.80
N LEU A 89 11.15 -10.51 -23.79
CA LEU A 89 12.57 -10.15 -23.95
C LEU A 89 13.48 -11.35 -24.22
N LEU A 90 13.14 -12.53 -23.66
CA LEU A 90 13.92 -13.76 -23.79
C LEU A 90 13.57 -14.58 -25.04
N LYS A 91 12.36 -14.43 -25.59
CA LYS A 91 11.90 -15.23 -26.74
C LYS A 91 12.81 -15.01 -27.95
N ASN A 92 13.23 -16.12 -28.56
CA ASN A 92 14.10 -16.17 -29.74
C ASN A 92 15.54 -15.66 -29.54
N GLN A 93 15.95 -15.38 -28.31
CA GLN A 93 17.31 -14.95 -28.00
C GLN A 93 18.26 -16.15 -27.77
N ILE A 94 19.56 -15.88 -27.88
CA ILE A 94 20.64 -16.85 -27.61
C ILE A 94 21.12 -16.68 -26.17
N SER A 95 21.10 -17.77 -25.41
CA SER A 95 21.55 -17.76 -24.01
C SER A 95 23.06 -17.67 -23.88
N SER A 96 23.53 -16.85 -22.95
CA SER A 96 24.96 -16.74 -22.59
C SER A 96 25.38 -17.75 -21.50
N GLY A 97 24.45 -18.61 -21.05
CA GLY A 97 24.64 -19.56 -19.96
C GLY A 97 23.94 -19.08 -18.69
N ILE A 98 22.79 -19.67 -18.37
CA ILE A 98 21.97 -19.26 -17.23
C ILE A 98 22.21 -20.24 -16.08
N ARG A 99 22.46 -19.68 -14.88
CA ARG A 99 22.73 -20.42 -13.64
C ARG A 99 21.58 -20.24 -12.66
N ASP A 100 21.45 -21.19 -11.75
CA ASP A 100 20.57 -21.09 -10.59
C ASP A 100 21.18 -20.16 -9.53
N ILE A 101 20.38 -19.26 -8.97
CA ILE A 101 20.78 -18.33 -7.91
C ILE A 101 21.14 -19.04 -6.60
N SER A 102 20.52 -20.18 -6.32
CA SER A 102 20.71 -20.91 -5.06
C SER A 102 22.02 -21.71 -5.05
N ASN A 103 22.22 -22.50 -6.12
CA ASN A 103 23.24 -23.55 -6.14
C ASN A 103 24.33 -23.30 -7.18
N GLY A 104 24.23 -22.22 -7.98
CA GLY A 104 25.18 -21.90 -9.04
C GLY A 104 25.20 -22.89 -10.22
N ARG A 105 24.33 -23.91 -10.20
CA ARG A 105 24.25 -24.94 -11.25
C ARG A 105 23.79 -24.33 -12.57
N THR A 106 24.40 -24.76 -13.66
CA THR A 106 24.00 -24.32 -15.01
C THR A 106 22.66 -24.94 -15.40
N LEU A 107 21.62 -24.12 -15.47
CA LEU A 107 20.27 -24.52 -15.92
C LEU A 107 20.21 -24.59 -17.44
N ILE A 108 20.76 -23.57 -18.12
CA ILE A 108 20.78 -23.48 -19.58
C ILE A 108 22.22 -23.26 -20.03
N LYS A 109 22.70 -24.15 -20.90
CA LYS A 109 24.06 -24.06 -21.48
C LYS A 109 24.18 -22.84 -22.40
N LYS A 110 25.39 -22.29 -22.49
CA LYS A 110 25.73 -21.22 -23.44
C LYS A 110 25.38 -21.60 -24.89
N SER A 111 25.09 -20.59 -25.70
CA SER A 111 24.75 -20.70 -27.12
C SER A 111 23.49 -21.52 -27.41
N THR A 112 22.61 -21.72 -26.42
CA THR A 112 21.33 -22.41 -26.66
C THR A 112 20.23 -21.40 -26.97
N LYS A 113 19.40 -21.67 -27.99
CA LYS A 113 18.23 -20.83 -28.31
C LYS A 113 17.15 -20.97 -27.24
N LEU A 114 16.62 -19.83 -26.79
CA LEU A 114 15.54 -19.74 -25.82
C LEU A 114 14.19 -19.82 -26.53
N THR A 115 13.54 -20.98 -26.44
CA THR A 115 12.17 -21.20 -26.93
C THR A 115 11.17 -21.07 -25.79
N GLU A 116 9.94 -20.68 -26.12
CA GLU A 116 8.88 -20.47 -25.13
C GLU A 116 8.59 -21.73 -24.30
N LYS A 117 8.64 -22.90 -24.93
CA LYS A 117 8.46 -24.21 -24.25
C LYS A 117 9.52 -24.44 -23.17
N ARG A 118 10.79 -24.11 -23.46
CA ARG A 118 11.89 -24.33 -22.51
C ARG A 118 11.86 -23.33 -21.36
N LEU A 119 11.53 -22.07 -21.66
CA LEU A 119 11.42 -21.04 -20.64
C LEU A 119 10.27 -21.34 -19.65
N LYS A 120 9.15 -21.90 -20.11
CA LYS A 120 8.04 -22.35 -19.24
C LYS A 120 8.40 -23.53 -18.32
N THR A 121 9.45 -24.30 -18.65
CA THR A 121 9.91 -25.41 -17.80
C THR A 121 10.64 -24.93 -16.56
N PHE A 122 11.21 -23.73 -16.60
CA PHE A 122 12.01 -23.18 -15.51
C PHE A 122 11.28 -22.02 -14.83
N ASP A 123 11.48 -21.90 -13.52
CA ASP A 123 11.08 -20.71 -12.79
C ASP A 123 12.10 -19.59 -13.05
N LEU A 124 11.67 -18.54 -13.74
CA LEU A 124 12.47 -17.36 -14.10
C LEU A 124 13.05 -16.65 -12.88
N GLU A 125 12.44 -16.84 -11.70
CA GLU A 125 12.88 -16.25 -10.44
C GLU A 125 14.16 -16.86 -9.88
N ARG A 126 14.45 -18.10 -10.26
CA ARG A 126 15.66 -18.81 -9.83
C ARG A 126 16.88 -18.46 -10.68
N PHE A 127 16.73 -17.68 -11.75
CA PHE A 127 17.85 -17.34 -12.60
C PHE A 127 18.77 -16.32 -11.91
N ALA A 128 20.05 -16.67 -11.80
CA ALA A 128 21.07 -15.81 -11.21
C ALA A 128 21.27 -14.55 -12.05
N GLN A 129 21.16 -13.37 -11.43
CA GLN A 129 21.25 -12.06 -12.13
C GLN A 129 22.68 -11.49 -12.15
N ASP A 130 23.65 -12.25 -11.65
CA ASP A 130 25.07 -11.84 -11.55
C ASP A 130 25.76 -11.83 -12.93
N SER A 131 25.31 -12.67 -13.85
CA SER A 131 25.82 -12.79 -15.22
C SER A 131 24.74 -12.50 -16.26
N PRO A 132 25.09 -11.95 -17.44
CA PRO A 132 24.14 -11.78 -18.54
C PRO A 132 23.48 -13.09 -18.94
N TRP A 133 22.15 -13.08 -19.08
CA TRP A 133 21.39 -14.25 -19.53
C TRP A 133 21.45 -14.43 -21.04
N ILE A 134 21.62 -13.33 -21.78
CA ILE A 134 21.51 -13.24 -23.23
C ILE A 134 22.78 -12.55 -23.76
N GLU A 135 23.23 -12.95 -24.95
CA GLU A 135 24.37 -12.32 -25.63
C GLU A 135 24.10 -10.85 -26.04
N ASN A 136 22.84 -10.51 -26.35
CA ASN A 136 22.41 -9.15 -26.65
C ASN A 136 22.43 -8.25 -25.41
N LYS A 137 23.36 -7.27 -25.41
CA LYS A 137 23.56 -6.30 -24.35
C LYS A 137 22.37 -5.37 -24.12
N SER A 138 21.60 -5.03 -25.15
CA SER A 138 20.44 -4.13 -25.01
C SER A 138 19.31 -4.84 -24.26
N SER A 139 18.91 -6.02 -24.74
CA SER A 139 17.88 -6.83 -24.07
C SER A 139 18.27 -7.18 -22.63
N TRP A 140 19.55 -7.39 -22.35
CA TRP A 140 20.03 -7.59 -20.97
C TRP A 140 19.85 -6.36 -20.08
N LYS A 141 20.08 -5.15 -20.60
CA LYS A 141 19.83 -3.91 -19.86
C LYS A 141 18.34 -3.74 -19.54
N ASP A 142 17.47 -4.09 -20.47
CA ASP A 142 16.01 -4.03 -20.29
C ASP A 142 15.56 -5.05 -19.23
N ILE A 143 16.07 -6.28 -19.28
CA ILE A 143 15.81 -7.32 -18.26
C ILE A 143 16.22 -6.85 -16.87
N LYS A 144 17.41 -6.25 -16.72
CA LYS A 144 17.85 -5.67 -15.44
C LYS A 144 16.91 -4.56 -14.96
N THR A 145 16.39 -3.75 -15.89
CA THR A 145 15.43 -2.69 -15.56
C THR A 145 14.13 -3.28 -15.04
N VAL A 146 13.59 -4.32 -15.69
CA VAL A 146 12.39 -5.05 -15.24
C VAL A 146 12.58 -5.61 -13.82
N TRP A 147 13.73 -6.20 -13.53
CA TRP A 147 14.02 -6.73 -12.18
C TRP A 147 14.14 -5.64 -11.12
N ARG A 148 14.72 -4.49 -11.48
CA ARG A 148 14.81 -3.35 -10.57
C ARG A 148 13.44 -2.75 -10.27
N THR A 149 12.59 -2.59 -11.28
CA THR A 149 11.22 -2.10 -11.07
C THR A 149 10.40 -3.08 -10.25
N TYR A 150 10.47 -4.38 -10.58
CA TYR A 150 9.79 -5.44 -9.83
C TYR A 150 10.21 -5.47 -8.36
N ARG A 151 11.51 -5.41 -8.04
CA ARG A 151 11.97 -5.39 -6.64
C ARG A 151 11.48 -4.17 -5.88
N ARG A 152 11.43 -3.00 -6.52
CA ARG A 152 10.91 -1.78 -5.90
C ARG A 152 9.42 -1.91 -5.61
N GLU A 153 8.63 -2.31 -6.60
CA GLU A 153 7.18 -2.49 -6.46
C GLU A 153 6.84 -3.61 -5.47
N TRP A 154 7.64 -4.67 -5.42
CA TRP A 154 7.51 -5.73 -4.42
C TRP A 154 7.76 -5.22 -2.99
N SER A 155 8.83 -4.45 -2.79
CA SER A 155 9.14 -3.84 -1.49
C SER A 155 8.04 -2.88 -1.06
N GLU A 156 7.53 -2.05 -1.96
CA GLU A 156 6.42 -1.13 -1.66
C GLU A 156 5.13 -1.88 -1.31
N ALA A 157 4.86 -3.01 -1.95
CA ALA A 157 3.75 -3.88 -1.58
C ALA A 157 3.94 -4.59 -0.23
N GLU A 158 5.18 -4.76 0.23
CA GLU A 158 5.50 -5.28 1.57
C GLU A 158 5.38 -4.20 2.64
N ASP A 159 5.95 -3.02 2.38
CA ASP A 159 5.90 -1.87 3.29
C ASP A 159 4.46 -1.40 3.53
N ASN A 160 3.56 -1.53 2.54
CA ASN A 160 2.14 -1.23 2.71
C ASN A 160 1.37 -2.24 3.58
N LEU A 161 1.94 -3.43 3.81
CA LEU A 161 1.34 -4.48 4.63
C LEU A 161 1.82 -4.41 6.09
N GLU A 162 3.05 -3.93 6.34
CA GLU A 162 3.62 -3.71 7.68
C GLU A 162 2.99 -2.50 8.42
#